data_AF-A0A8S3H8N6-F1
#
_entry.id   AF-A0A8S3H8N6-F1
#
_cell.length_a   1.000
_cell.length_b   1.000
_cell.length_c   1.000
_cell.angle_alpha   90.00
_cell.angle_beta   90.00
_cell.angle_gamma   90.00
#
_symmetry.space_group_name_H-M   'P 1'
#
loop_
_entity.id
_entity.type
_entity.pdbx_description
1 polymer ?
#
loop_
_entity_poly.entity_id
_entity_poly.type
_entity_poly.pdbx_seq_one_letter_code
_entity_poly.pdbx_strand_id
1 'polypeptide(L)'
;IDRLYNWKSDNKRNVEQVLQEQSPNTKNEFEKRCNDIIVQFAEQGLNVALYYQNSDPNEFYSMVPTSAHTGDGMGSLIAMILERCQTTLAKRLSYTDELQATVMEIESSRDTSIWTYQLAVSVSDVRNLLTLNED
;
A
#
# COMPACT_ATOMS: atom_id res chain seq x y z
N ILE A 1 11.69 -3.06 -8.62
CA ILE A 1 12.45 -4.31 -8.88
C ILE A 1 12.98 -4.42 -10.30
N ASP A 2 12.19 -3.99 -11.30
CA ASP A 2 12.59 -3.50 -12.64
C ASP A 2 14.04 -3.03 -12.85
N ARG A 3 14.67 -2.32 -11.90
CA ARG A 3 16.05 -1.82 -12.02
C ARG A 3 17.16 -2.86 -11.80
N LEU A 4 16.82 -4.09 -11.44
CA LEU A 4 17.79 -5.19 -11.30
C LEU A 4 18.34 -5.61 -12.67
N TYR A 5 19.60 -6.04 -12.72
CA TYR A 5 20.23 -6.34 -14.00
C TYR A 5 19.56 -7.54 -14.68
N ASN A 6 19.15 -7.33 -15.94
CA ASN A 6 18.38 -8.27 -16.75
C ASN A 6 17.04 -8.75 -16.12
N TRP A 7 16.38 -7.91 -15.31
CA TRP A 7 15.02 -8.20 -14.84
C TRP A 7 14.04 -8.36 -16.01
N LYS A 8 13.31 -9.48 -16.01
CA LYS A 8 12.20 -9.74 -16.92
C LYS A 8 10.89 -9.48 -16.19
N SER A 9 10.23 -8.38 -16.54
CA SER A 9 8.92 -8.01 -15.99
C SER A 9 7.80 -8.92 -16.51
N ASP A 10 6.82 -9.18 -15.64
CA ASP A 10 5.52 -9.77 -15.98
C ASP A 10 4.49 -9.32 -14.94
N ASN A 11 3.78 -8.23 -15.24
CA ASN A 11 2.83 -7.61 -14.33
C ASN A 11 1.49 -8.36 -14.17
N LYS A 12 1.30 -9.48 -14.89
CA LYS A 12 0.08 -10.29 -14.81
C LYS A 12 0.18 -11.41 -13.77
N ARG A 13 1.38 -11.67 -13.25
CA ARG A 13 1.66 -12.78 -12.34
C ARG A 13 2.14 -12.30 -10.99
N ASN A 14 2.08 -13.22 -10.03
CA ASN A 14 2.55 -12.99 -8.68
C ASN A 14 4.08 -12.77 -8.67
N VAL A 15 4.57 -11.74 -7.97
CA VAL A 15 5.99 -11.38 -8.01
C VAL A 15 6.93 -12.49 -7.53
N GLU A 16 6.48 -13.38 -6.67
CA GLU A 16 7.23 -14.58 -6.26
C GLU A 16 7.52 -15.49 -7.47
N GLN A 17 6.50 -15.77 -8.29
CA GLN A 17 6.64 -16.59 -9.50
C GLN A 17 7.56 -15.89 -10.53
N VAL A 18 7.38 -14.58 -10.71
CA VAL A 18 8.23 -13.78 -11.60
C VAL A 18 9.68 -13.81 -11.13
N LEU A 19 9.94 -13.72 -9.82
CA LEU A 19 11.28 -13.85 -9.24
C LEU A 19 11.87 -15.25 -9.45
N GLN A 20 11.06 -16.31 -9.28
CA GLN A 20 11.46 -17.70 -9.50
C GLN A 20 11.85 -17.99 -10.96
N GLU A 21 11.38 -17.21 -11.94
CA GLU A 21 11.76 -17.34 -13.36
C GLU A 21 12.95 -16.48 -13.80
N GLN A 22 13.45 -15.59 -12.93
CA GLN A 22 14.60 -14.75 -13.26
C GLN A 22 15.89 -15.55 -13.43
N SER A 23 16.88 -14.94 -14.12
CA SER A 23 18.21 -15.51 -14.24
C SER A 23 18.87 -15.67 -12.85
N PRO A 24 19.76 -16.66 -12.64
CA PRO A 24 20.45 -16.84 -11.36
C PRO A 24 21.18 -15.57 -10.89
N ASN A 25 21.79 -14.82 -11.81
CA ASN A 25 22.49 -13.57 -11.49
C ASN A 25 21.51 -12.51 -10.94
N THR A 26 20.34 -12.36 -11.57
CA THR A 26 19.28 -11.43 -11.16
C THR A 26 18.69 -11.83 -9.81
N LYS A 27 18.50 -13.14 -9.54
CA LYS A 27 18.07 -13.65 -8.24
C LYS A 27 19.07 -13.36 -7.13
N ASN A 28 20.35 -13.62 -7.37
CA ASN A 28 21.42 -13.35 -6.40
C ASN A 28 21.55 -11.83 -6.11
N GLU A 29 21.35 -10.98 -7.13
CA GLU A 29 21.31 -9.52 -6.92
C GLU A 29 20.10 -9.09 -6.08
N PHE A 30 18.91 -9.65 -6.37
CA PHE A 30 17.70 -9.41 -5.59
C PHE A 30 17.89 -9.85 -4.13
N GLU A 31 18.34 -11.08 -3.90
CA GLU A 31 18.53 -11.66 -2.57
C GLU A 31 19.53 -10.86 -1.76
N LYS A 32 20.68 -10.49 -2.34
CA LYS A 32 21.66 -9.63 -1.68
C LYS A 32 21.03 -8.30 -1.23
N ARG A 33 20.37 -7.59 -2.15
CA ARG A 33 19.73 -6.29 -1.84
C ARG A 33 18.59 -6.43 -0.83
N CYS A 34 17.86 -7.54 -0.86
CA CYS A 34 16.80 -7.83 0.11
C CYS A 34 17.40 -8.07 1.51
N ASN A 35 18.46 -8.86 1.63
CA ASN A 35 19.17 -9.09 2.88
C ASN A 35 19.80 -7.79 3.43
N ASP A 36 20.40 -6.96 2.56
CA ASP A 36 20.92 -5.63 2.95
C ASP A 36 19.80 -4.74 3.56
N ILE A 37 18.57 -4.82 3.03
CA ILE A 37 17.39 -4.10 3.54
C ILE A 37 16.88 -4.71 4.86
N ILE A 38 16.83 -6.05 4.98
CA ILE A 38 16.43 -6.74 6.22
C ILE A 38 17.35 -6.32 7.38
N VAL A 39 18.67 -6.26 7.14
CA VAL A 39 19.64 -5.81 8.15
C VAL A 39 19.39 -4.35 8.55
N GLN A 40 19.16 -3.44 7.61
CA GLN A 40 18.86 -2.03 7.90
C GLN A 40 17.58 -1.86 8.73
N PHE A 41 16.54 -2.67 8.50
CA PHE A 41 15.35 -2.65 9.35
C PHE A 41 15.63 -3.23 10.74
N ALA A 42 16.39 -4.32 10.84
CA ALA A 42 16.78 -4.92 12.12
C ALA A 42 17.64 -3.96 12.98
N GLU A 43 18.50 -3.14 12.37
CA GLU A 43 19.23 -2.05 13.04
C GLU A 43 18.31 -0.99 13.67
N GLN A 44 17.11 -0.79 13.11
CA GLN A 44 16.06 0.06 13.68
C GLN A 44 15.12 -0.69 14.65
N GLY A 45 15.41 -1.95 14.96
CA GLY A 45 14.57 -2.80 15.82
C GLY A 45 13.30 -3.33 15.14
N LEU A 46 13.23 -3.31 13.81
CA LEU A 46 12.09 -3.80 13.03
C LEU A 46 12.41 -5.13 12.36
N ASN A 47 11.69 -6.19 12.76
CA ASN A 47 11.75 -7.49 12.12
C ASN A 47 10.95 -7.48 10.81
N VAL A 48 11.60 -7.72 9.68
CA VAL A 48 10.95 -7.71 8.36
C VAL A 48 11.29 -8.98 7.58
N ALA A 49 10.34 -9.50 6.80
CA ALA A 49 10.49 -10.69 5.98
C ALA A 49 9.74 -10.54 4.66
N LEU A 50 10.15 -11.25 3.60
CA LEU A 50 9.37 -11.31 2.36
C LEU A 50 8.00 -11.95 2.64
N TYR A 51 6.93 -11.44 2.03
CA TYR A 51 5.57 -11.84 2.40
C TYR A 51 5.27 -13.34 2.26
N TYR A 52 5.89 -14.02 1.29
CA TYR A 52 5.78 -15.45 1.06
C TYR A 52 6.73 -16.30 1.93
N GLN A 53 7.61 -15.67 2.71
CA GLN A 53 8.51 -16.30 3.67
C GLN A 53 8.12 -16.02 5.14
N ASN A 54 7.19 -15.10 5.37
CA ASN A 54 6.80 -14.69 6.71
C ASN A 54 5.89 -15.75 7.35
N SER A 55 6.39 -16.39 8.42
CA SER A 55 5.65 -17.40 9.19
C SER A 55 4.91 -16.85 10.41
N ASP A 56 5.34 -15.73 10.98
CA ASP A 56 4.59 -14.99 12.02
C ASP A 56 4.24 -13.57 11.56
N PRO A 57 3.03 -13.37 11.02
CA PRO A 57 2.56 -12.07 10.53
C PRO A 57 2.23 -11.05 11.64
N ASN A 58 2.48 -11.35 12.91
CA ASN A 58 2.38 -10.43 14.06
C ASN A 58 3.76 -9.97 14.56
N GLU A 59 4.78 -10.84 14.49
CA GLU A 59 6.16 -10.51 14.88
C GLU A 59 6.95 -9.83 13.74
N PHE A 60 6.70 -10.23 12.48
CA PHE A 60 7.42 -9.72 11.31
C PHE A 60 6.52 -8.89 10.40
N TYR A 61 7.02 -7.75 9.92
CA TYR A 61 6.39 -6.98 8.86
C TYR A 61 6.67 -7.63 7.49
N SER A 62 5.60 -7.90 6.74
CA SER A 62 5.69 -8.51 5.41
C SER A 62 6.06 -7.49 4.33
N MET A 63 7.19 -7.70 3.66
CA MET A 63 7.65 -6.90 2.52
C MET A 63 7.12 -7.46 1.20
N VAL A 64 6.59 -6.58 0.34
CA VAL A 64 6.22 -6.91 -1.05
C VAL A 64 7.19 -6.25 -2.02
N PRO A 65 7.96 -7.00 -2.82
CA PRO A 65 8.75 -6.42 -3.89
C PRO A 65 7.83 -5.90 -5.00
N THR A 66 7.99 -4.64 -5.39
CA THR A 66 7.16 -4.01 -6.44
C THR A 66 7.97 -3.24 -7.47
N SER A 67 7.31 -2.89 -8.57
CA SER A 67 7.77 -1.93 -9.58
C SER A 67 6.61 -1.02 -9.96
N ALA A 68 6.71 0.27 -9.61
CA ALA A 68 5.71 1.26 -10.00
C ALA A 68 5.71 1.54 -11.52
N HIS A 69 6.85 1.33 -12.21
CA HIS A 69 6.98 1.59 -13.64
C HIS A 69 6.43 0.46 -14.51
N THR A 70 6.66 -0.80 -14.14
CA THR A 70 6.22 -1.97 -14.93
C THR A 70 4.92 -2.59 -14.40
N GLY A 71 4.56 -2.34 -13.14
CA GLY A 71 3.42 -2.94 -12.46
C GLY A 71 3.72 -4.28 -11.77
N ASP A 72 4.95 -4.80 -11.87
CA ASP A 72 5.33 -6.04 -11.20
C ASP A 72 5.04 -5.97 -9.69
N GLY A 73 4.37 -6.99 -9.15
CA GLY A 73 4.05 -7.09 -7.72
C GLY A 73 2.91 -6.19 -7.22
N MET A 74 2.34 -5.30 -8.03
CA MET A 74 1.20 -4.48 -7.61
C MET A 74 -0.02 -5.32 -7.23
N GLY A 75 -0.30 -6.39 -7.98
CA GLY A 75 -1.34 -7.37 -7.63
C GLY A 75 -1.07 -8.09 -6.31
N SER A 76 0.18 -8.47 -6.04
CA SER A 76 0.59 -9.06 -4.76
C SER A 76 0.42 -8.09 -3.58
N LEU A 77 0.73 -6.80 -3.79
CA LEU A 77 0.55 -5.76 -2.77
C LEU A 77 -0.93 -5.53 -2.45
N ILE A 78 -1.78 -5.39 -3.46
CA ILE A 78 -3.23 -5.24 -3.28
C ILE A 78 -3.82 -6.47 -2.58
N ALA A 79 -3.41 -7.68 -2.96
CA ALA A 79 -3.85 -8.91 -2.33
C ALA A 79 -3.52 -8.96 -0.83
N MET A 80 -2.29 -8.59 -0.43
CA MET A 80 -1.92 -8.48 0.98
C MET A 80 -2.76 -7.45 1.74
N ILE A 81 -3.00 -6.27 1.16
CA ILE A 81 -3.81 -5.23 1.80
C ILE A 81 -5.23 -5.75 2.02
N LEU A 82 -5.84 -6.38 1.01
CA LEU A 82 -7.17 -6.98 1.11
C LEU A 82 -7.23 -8.08 2.18
N GLU A 83 -6.22 -8.97 2.23
CA GLU A 83 -6.11 -10.01 3.26
C GLU A 83 -6.08 -9.40 4.67
N ARG A 84 -5.25 -8.38 4.92
CA ARG A 84 -5.17 -7.70 6.23
C ARG A 84 -6.45 -6.93 6.57
N CYS A 85 -7.10 -6.33 5.57
CA CYS A 85 -8.41 -5.69 5.73
C CYS A 85 -9.50 -6.69 6.13
N GLN A 86 -9.55 -7.86 5.50
CA GLN A 86 -10.55 -8.90 5.75
C GLN A 86 -10.29 -9.75 7.00
N THR A 87 -9.06 -9.78 7.51
CA THR A 87 -8.68 -10.55 8.71
C THR A 87 -8.51 -9.66 9.93
N THR A 88 -7.38 -8.96 10.04
CA THR A 88 -6.98 -8.19 11.23
C THR A 88 -7.85 -6.94 11.45
N LEU A 89 -8.26 -6.28 10.36
CA LEU A 89 -8.99 -5.01 10.43
C LEU A 89 -10.52 -5.15 10.27
N ALA A 90 -11.06 -6.35 10.06
CA ALA A 90 -12.48 -6.55 9.75
C ALA A 90 -13.43 -5.91 10.77
N LYS A 91 -13.11 -5.98 12.07
CA LYS A 91 -13.87 -5.33 13.15
C LYS A 91 -13.70 -3.80 13.21
N ARG A 92 -12.62 -3.25 12.64
CA ARG A 92 -12.38 -1.79 12.55
C ARG A 92 -12.99 -1.18 11.28
N LEU A 93 -13.17 -1.99 10.24
CA LEU A 93 -13.75 -1.61 8.95
C LEU A 93 -15.25 -1.96 8.85
N SER A 94 -15.84 -2.54 9.90
CA SER A 94 -17.28 -2.82 9.94
C SER A 94 -18.09 -1.54 10.00
N TYR A 95 -19.20 -1.51 9.27
CA TYR A 95 -20.15 -0.38 9.27
C TYR A 95 -20.60 0.00 10.69
N THR A 96 -20.75 1.31 10.91
CA THR A 96 -21.28 1.94 12.13
C THR A 96 -22.17 3.11 11.72
N ASP A 97 -23.26 3.34 12.45
CA ASP A 97 -24.18 4.46 12.19
C ASP A 97 -23.62 5.82 12.67
N GLU A 98 -22.54 5.82 13.47
CA GLU A 98 -21.87 7.04 13.92
C GLU A 98 -20.95 7.62 12.83
N LEU A 99 -21.23 8.85 12.39
CA LEU A 99 -20.38 9.56 11.43
C LEU A 99 -19.03 9.96 12.06
N GLN A 100 -17.96 9.34 11.58
CA GLN A 100 -16.59 9.74 11.88
C GLN A 100 -15.92 10.26 10.59
N ALA A 101 -15.47 11.50 10.61
CA ALA A 101 -14.84 12.17 9.46
C ALA A 101 -13.67 13.06 9.92
N THR A 102 -12.71 13.30 9.04
CA THR A 102 -11.56 14.18 9.28
C THR A 102 -11.29 15.00 8.03
N VAL A 103 -11.04 16.30 8.19
CA VAL A 103 -10.65 17.19 7.08
C VAL A 103 -9.20 16.89 6.70
N MET A 104 -8.97 16.45 5.47
CA MET A 104 -7.62 16.18 4.95
C MET A 104 -6.98 17.43 4.33
N GLU A 105 -7.77 18.24 3.62
CA GLU A 105 -7.30 19.39 2.85
C GLU A 105 -8.39 20.48 2.80
N ILE A 106 -7.99 21.74 2.62
CA ILE A 106 -8.88 22.89 2.42
C ILE A 106 -8.34 23.69 1.23
N GLU A 107 -8.96 23.57 0.06
CA GLU A 107 -8.65 24.38 -1.13
C GLU A 107 -9.78 25.40 -1.41
N SER A 108 -9.41 26.56 -1.92
CA SER A 108 -10.28 27.67 -2.31
C SER A 108 -10.62 27.66 -3.80
N SER A 109 -11.64 26.90 -4.18
CA SER A 109 -12.17 26.95 -5.56
C SER A 109 -12.93 28.26 -5.83
N ARG A 110 -12.72 28.85 -7.01
CA ARG A 110 -13.32 30.16 -7.38
C ARG A 110 -14.80 30.12 -7.75
N ASP A 111 -15.33 28.94 -8.12
CA ASP A 111 -16.73 28.76 -8.54
C ASP A 111 -17.69 28.46 -7.38
N THR A 112 -17.19 28.28 -6.15
CA THR A 112 -18.04 28.23 -4.96
C THR A 112 -18.04 29.58 -4.25
N SER A 113 -19.03 30.42 -4.55
CA SER A 113 -19.24 31.76 -3.99
C SER A 113 -19.62 31.77 -2.50
N ILE A 114 -19.04 30.88 -1.69
CA ILE A 114 -19.43 30.58 -0.32
C ILE A 114 -18.20 30.29 0.54
N TRP A 115 -17.53 31.35 1.00
CA TRP A 115 -16.54 31.23 2.08
C TRP A 115 -17.24 30.75 3.37
N THR A 116 -17.14 29.45 3.66
CA THR A 116 -17.66 28.86 4.91
C THR A 116 -16.51 28.18 5.64
N TYR A 117 -15.71 28.97 6.36
CA TYR A 117 -14.77 28.45 7.34
C TYR A 117 -15.53 28.11 8.62
N GLN A 118 -15.90 26.84 8.80
CA GLN A 118 -16.43 26.33 10.07
C GLN A 118 -15.61 25.11 10.51
N LEU A 119 -14.45 25.39 11.13
CA LEU A 119 -13.65 24.38 11.81
C LEU A 119 -14.33 23.98 13.12
N ALA A 120 -14.80 22.72 13.16
CA ALA A 120 -15.45 22.05 14.28
C ALA A 120 -16.82 22.62 14.75
N VAL A 121 -17.60 21.70 15.36
CA VAL A 121 -18.96 21.88 15.91
C VAL A 121 -20.06 22.02 14.86
N SER A 122 -20.90 20.98 14.77
CA SER A 122 -22.16 20.93 14.02
C SER A 122 -22.06 21.11 12.50
N VAL A 123 -21.95 19.99 11.78
CA VAL A 123 -22.27 19.93 10.34
C VAL A 123 -23.79 20.01 10.16
N SER A 124 -24.37 21.20 10.33
CA SER A 124 -25.83 21.38 10.30
C SER A 124 -26.41 21.47 8.89
N ASP A 125 -25.63 21.85 7.87
CA ASP A 125 -26.06 21.91 6.47
C ASP A 125 -24.91 21.60 5.49
N VAL A 126 -24.78 20.36 5.04
CA VAL A 126 -23.94 20.01 3.88
C VAL A 126 -24.67 20.47 2.62
N ARG A 127 -24.20 21.56 1.98
CA ARG A 127 -24.86 22.12 0.80
C ARG A 127 -24.72 21.27 -0.46
N ASN A 128 -23.57 20.64 -0.67
CA ASN A 128 -23.27 19.74 -1.77
C ASN A 128 -22.27 18.69 -1.30
N LEU A 129 -22.39 17.45 -1.81
CA LEU A 129 -21.36 16.42 -1.73
C LEU A 129 -20.81 16.21 -3.13
N LEU A 130 -19.52 16.45 -3.32
CA LEU A 130 -18.84 16.26 -4.60
C LEU A 130 -18.03 14.96 -4.54
N THR A 131 -18.15 14.13 -5.58
CA THR A 131 -17.33 12.94 -5.79
C THR A 131 -16.38 13.19 -6.96
N LEU A 132 -15.26 12.45 -7.02
CA LEU A 132 -14.47 12.36 -8.24
C LEU A 132 -15.35 11.71 -9.33
N ASN A 133 -15.42 12.32 -10.52
CA ASN A 133 -15.98 11.65 -11.68
C ASN A 133 -14.93 10.66 -12.21
N GLU A 134 -15.37 9.44 -12.51
CA GLU A 134 -14.56 8.44 -13.22
C GLU A 134 -14.66 8.68 -14.74
N ASP A 135 -13.98 9.74 -15.22
CA ASP A 135 -13.74 10.02 -16.65
C ASP A 135 -12.32 9.57 -17.07
#